data_AF-A0A1Z5HVI4-F1
#
_entry.id   AF-A0A1Z5HVI4-F1
#
_cell.length_a   1.000
_cell.length_b   1.000
_cell.length_c   1.000
_cell.angle_alpha   90.00
_cell.angle_beta   90.00
_cell.angle_gamma   90.00
#
_symmetry.space_group_name_H-M   'P 1'
#
loop_
_entity.id
_entity.type
_entity.pdbx_description
1 polymer ?
#
loop_
_entity_poly.entity_id
_entity_poly.type
_entity_poly.pdbx_seq_one_letter_code
_entity_poly.pdbx_strand_id
1 'polypeptide(L)' 'MKCIRCEFCGAELAQQVCTLVLAEEPDPQEFCWCVCDTCREDFQKRTMRVLLDKGS' A
#
# COMPACT_ATOMS: atom_id res chain seq x y z
N MET A 1 -14.18 3.23 8.12
CA MET A 1 -13.10 3.34 9.13
C MET A 1 -12.54 4.76 9.08
N LYS A 2 -12.37 5.46 10.20
CA LYS A 2 -11.70 6.77 10.20
C LYS A 2 -10.20 6.53 10.39
N CYS A 3 -9.41 6.68 9.33
CA CYS A 3 -7.96 6.71 9.44
C CYS A 3 -7.54 8.07 9.99
N ILE A 4 -6.81 8.07 11.11
CA ILE A 4 -6.30 9.31 11.73
C ILE A 4 -4.78 9.30 11.72
N ARG A 5 -4.16 8.11 11.88
CA ARG A 5 -2.71 7.92 11.95
C ARG A 5 -2.22 6.93 10.91
N CYS A 6 -1.05 7.24 10.36
CA CYS A 6 -0.36 6.40 9.39
C CYS A 6 0.22 5.17 10.09
N GLU A 7 -0.04 3.98 9.59
CA GLU A 7 0.48 2.71 10.13
C GLU A 7 2.00 2.55 9.95
N PHE A 8 2.60 3.31 9.02
CA PHE A 8 4.02 3.20 8.67
C PHE A 8 4.89 4.18 9.46
N CYS A 9 4.40 5.40 9.70
CA CYS A 9 5.20 6.48 10.30
C CYS A 9 4.53 7.18 11.48
N GLY A 10 3.28 6.84 11.81
CA GLY A 10 2.53 7.44 12.92
C GLY A 10 2.01 8.86 12.68
N ALA A 11 2.29 9.47 11.52
CA ALA A 11 1.84 10.82 11.19
C ALA A 11 0.31 10.93 11.24
N GLU A 12 -0.18 12.03 11.80
CA GLU A 12 -1.59 12.39 11.76
C GLU A 12 -1.94 12.88 10.34
N LEU A 13 -3.18 12.63 9.86
CA LEU A 13 -3.65 12.82 8.47
C LEU A 13 -3.40 11.62 7.53
N ALA A 14 -3.64 10.40 8.02
CA ALA A 14 -3.64 9.23 7.14
C ALA A 14 -4.96 9.08 6.36
N GLN A 15 -4.85 8.61 5.12
CA GLN A 15 -5.97 8.20 4.29
C GLN A 15 -6.01 6.67 4.19
N GLN A 16 -7.21 6.13 3.97
CA GLN A 16 -7.35 4.70 3.70
C GLN A 16 -6.89 4.41 2.26
N VAL A 17 -5.96 3.47 2.10
CA VAL A 17 -5.45 3.00 0.81
C VAL A 17 -5.64 1.50 0.77
N CYS A 18 -6.26 0.98 -0.29
CA CYS A 18 -6.43 -0.47 -0.49
C CYS A 18 -5.58 -0.96 -1.66
N THR A 19 -4.97 -2.13 -1.49
CA THR A 19 -4.07 -2.76 -2.46
C THR A 19 -4.52 -4.20 -2.70
N LEU A 20 -4.59 -4.59 -3.96
CA LEU A 20 -4.79 -5.98 -4.35
C LEU A 20 -3.47 -6.73 -4.24
N VAL A 21 -3.44 -7.78 -3.43
CA VAL A 21 -2.31 -8.68 -3.31
C VAL A 21 -2.63 -9.92 -4.14
N LEU A 22 -1.91 -10.07 -5.25
CA LEU A 22 -1.89 -11.29 -6.05
C LEU A 22 -0.92 -12.26 -5.36
N ALA A 23 -1.43 -13.05 -4.42
CA ALA A 23 -0.73 -14.25 -3.97
C ALA A 23 -0.87 -15.35 -5.05
N GLU A 24 -0.12 -16.44 -4.95
CA GLU A 24 -0.29 -17.64 -5.80
C GLU A 24 -1.67 -18.33 -5.62
N GLU A 25 -2.53 -17.77 -4.77
CA GLU A 25 -3.89 -18.21 -4.54
C GLU A 25 -4.82 -17.80 -5.70
N PRO A 26 -5.86 -18.60 -5.98
CA PRO A 26 -6.74 -18.39 -7.14
C PRO A 26 -7.55 -17.08 -7.07
N ASP A 27 -7.70 -16.47 -5.90
CA ASP A 27 -8.48 -15.26 -5.70
C ASP A 27 -7.62 -14.11 -5.16
N PRO A 28 -7.55 -12.96 -5.86
CA PRO A 28 -6.85 -11.78 -5.38
C PRO A 28 -7.49 -11.27 -4.08
N GLN A 29 -6.68 -11.08 -3.05
CA GLN A 29 -7.14 -10.52 -1.78
C GLN A 29 -6.90 -9.01 -1.73
N GLU A 30 -7.91 -8.27 -1.29
CA GLU A 30 -7.79 -6.82 -1.04
C GLU A 30 -7.37 -6.58 0.41
N PHE A 31 -6.27 -5.83 0.58
CA PHE A 31 -5.81 -5.38 1.89
C PHE A 31 -5.88 -3.85 1.95
N CYS A 32 -6.45 -3.32 3.02
CA CYS A 32 -6.56 -1.88 3.25
C CYS A 32 -5.68 -1.44 4.42
N TRP A 33 -5.04 -0.29 4.25
CA TRP A 33 -4.07 0.29 5.17
C TRP A 33 -4.40 1.77 5.41
N CYS A 34 -4.08 2.29 6.59
CA CYS A 34 -4.11 3.73 6.85
C CYS A 34 -2.73 4.32 6.59
N VAL A 35 -2.57 5.10 5.52
CA VAL A 35 -1.27 5.60 5.05
C VAL A 35 -1.34 7.11 4.80
N CYS A 36 -0.33 7.87 5.23
CA CYS A 36 -0.19 9.26 4.82
C CYS A 36 0.32 9.37 3.37
N ASP A 37 0.12 10.51 2.73
CA ASP A 37 0.50 10.71 1.32
C ASP A 37 1.99 10.42 1.06
N THR A 38 2.87 10.84 1.97
CA THR A 38 4.31 10.57 1.84
C THR A 38 4.64 9.08 1.83
N CYS A 39 4.07 8.31 2.76
CA CYS A 39 4.28 6.87 2.82
C CYS A 39 3.61 6.15 1.64
N ARG A 40 2.48 6.67 1.16
CA ARG A 40 1.78 6.16 -0.03
C ARG A 40 2.65 6.33 -1.29
N GLU A 41 3.26 7.49 -1.49
CA GLU A 41 4.16 7.73 -2.63
C GLU A 41 5.40 6.81 -2.57
N ASP A 42 6.00 6.65 -1.39
CA ASP A 42 7.16 5.75 -1.22
C ASP A 42 6.77 4.29 -1.50
N PHE A 43 5.60 3.87 -1.00
CA PHE A 43 5.05 2.54 -1.26
C PHE A 43 4.83 2.30 -2.75
N GLN A 44 4.22 3.25 -3.47
CA GLN A 44 4.00 3.14 -4.92
C GLN A 44 5.32 3.03 -5.69
N LYS A 45 6.32 3.85 -5.36
CA LYS A 45 7.65 3.79 -6.00
C LYS A 45 8.33 2.44 -5.79
N ARG A 46 8.27 1.89 -4.57
CA ARG A 46 8.85 0.58 -4.26
C ARG A 46 8.10 -0.57 -4.93
N THR A 47 6.78 -0.57 -4.87
CA THR A 47 5.95 -1.61 -5.48
C THR A 47 6.06 -1.60 -7.01
N MET A 48 6.05 -0.43 -7.66
CA MET A 48 6.29 -0.32 -9.11
C MET A 48 7.68 -0.85 -9.50
N ARG A 49 8.72 -0.57 -8.69
CA ARG A 49 10.06 -1.08 -8.94
C ARG A 49 10.10 -2.62 -8.91
N VAL A 50 9.44 -3.24 -7.93
CA VAL A 50 9.33 -4.70 -7.83
C VAL A 50 8.59 -5.30 -9.04
N LEU A 51 7.54 -4.64 -9.54
CA LEU A 51 6.81 -5.10 -10.73
C LEU A 51 7.66 -5.03 -12.02
N LEU A 52 8.48 -3.99 -12.17
CA LEU A 52 9.40 -3.85 -13.31
C LEU A 52 10.55 -4.87 -13.24
N ASP A 53 11.11 -5.11 -12.05
CA ASP A 53 12.20 -6.08 -11.85
C ASP A 53 11.74 -7.54 -11.99
N LYS A 54 10.45 -7.85 -11.73
CA LYS A 54 9.86 -9.18 -11.97
C LYS A 54 9.40 -9.42 -13.41
N GLY A 55 9.37 -8.36 -14.24
CA GLY A 55 8.94 -8.42 -15.64
C GLY A 55 10.07 -8.39 -16.67
N SER A 56 11.33 -8.48 -16.23
CA SER A 56 12.53 -8.49 -17.09
C SER A 56 13.18 -9.87 -17.17
#